data_AF-A0A956SEK2-F1
#
_entry.id   AF-A0A956SEK2-F1
#
_cell.length_a   1.000
_cell.length_b   1.000
_cell.length_c   1.000
_cell.angle_alpha   90.00
_cell.angle_beta   90.00
_cell.angle_gamma   90.00
#
_symmetry.space_group_name_H-M   'P 1'
#
loop_
_entity.id
_entity.type
_entity.pdbx_description
1 polymer ?
#
loop_
_entity_poly.entity_id
_entity_poly.type
_entity_poly.pdbx_seq_one_letter_code
_entity_poly.pdbx_strand_id
1 'polypeptide(L)' 'MAEPIDVPKLVHDLRNPLNSISMTAELAKLQLMQGEAAEAVAGNLDAIIRICRSCSTQLDEVSRAAKASGSSQDQGK' A
#
# COMPACT_ATOMS: atom_id res chain seq x y z
N MET A 1 -5.78 7.63 -25.48
CA MET A 1 -6.38 8.59 -24.53
C MET A 1 -6.07 8.07 -23.15
N ALA A 2 -5.38 8.83 -22.29
CA ALA A 2 -5.12 8.38 -20.92
C ALA A 2 -6.38 8.57 -20.08
N GLU A 3 -6.82 7.52 -19.38
CA GLU A 3 -7.99 7.55 -18.52
C GLU A 3 -7.67 8.40 -17.26
N PRO A 4 -8.59 9.27 -16.80
CA PRO A 4 -8.34 10.13 -15.64
C PRO A 4 -8.15 9.30 -14.37
N ILE A 5 -7.21 9.72 -13.53
CA ILE A 5 -6.92 9.08 -12.24
C ILE A 5 -8.14 9.22 -11.32
N ASP A 6 -8.71 8.09 -10.90
CA ASP A 6 -9.77 8.03 -9.91
C ASP A 6 -9.17 8.07 -8.49
N VAL A 7 -9.04 9.28 -7.96
CA VAL A 7 -8.51 9.53 -6.60
C VAL A 7 -9.36 8.85 -5.51
N PRO A 8 -10.71 8.92 -5.52
CA PRO A 8 -11.56 8.17 -4.59
C PRO A 8 -11.25 6.67 -4.56
N LYS A 9 -11.08 6.04 -5.73
CA LYS A 9 -10.70 4.64 -5.82
C LYS A 9 -9.33 4.38 -5.21
N LEU A 10 -8.33 5.22 -5.49
CA LEU A 10 -7.00 5.09 -4.90
C LEU A 10 -7.03 5.17 -3.37
N VAL A 11 -7.78 6.12 -2.81
CA VAL A 11 -7.92 6.27 -1.36
C VAL A 11 -8.58 5.03 -0.75
N HIS A 12 -9.61 4.49 -1.39
CA HIS A 12 -10.25 3.24 -0.96
C HIS A 12 -9.27 2.06 -1.02
N ASP A 13 -8.54 1.92 -2.11
CA ASP A 13 -7.60 0.82 -2.36
C ASP A 13 -6.40 0.86 -1.39
N LEU A 14 -6.02 2.04 -0.90
CA LEU A 14 -5.01 2.20 0.16
C LEU A 14 -5.55 1.99 1.58
N ARG A 15 -6.83 2.29 1.85
CA ARG A 15 -7.43 2.12 3.18
C ARG A 15 -7.48 0.65 3.61
N ASN A 16 -7.84 -0.24 2.69
CA ASN A 16 -7.92 -1.68 2.96
C ASN A 16 -6.58 -2.27 3.47
N PRO A 17 -5.45 -2.12 2.76
CA PRO A 17 -4.17 -2.61 3.23
C PRO A 17 -3.68 -1.91 4.50
N LEU A 18 -3.95 -0.61 4.69
CA LEU A 18 -3.63 0.07 5.95
C LEU A 18 -4.39 -0.52 7.15
N ASN A 19 -5.67 -0.84 6.99
CA ASN A 19 -6.45 -1.52 8.03
C ASN A 19 -5.91 -2.92 8.31
N SER A 20 -5.53 -3.66 7.26
CA SER A 20 -4.90 -4.97 7.41
C SER A 20 -3.58 -4.88 8.19
N ILE A 21 -2.72 -3.90 7.88
CA ILE A 21 -1.48 -3.67 8.63
C ILE A 21 -1.77 -3.43 10.11
N SER A 22 -2.70 -2.53 10.44
CA SER A 22 -3.07 -2.22 11.82
C SER A 22 -3.54 -3.45 12.58
N MET A 23 -4.49 -4.20 12.02
CA MET A 23 -5.03 -5.41 12.63
C MET A 23 -3.97 -6.50 12.80
N THR A 24 -3.11 -6.72 11.79
CA THR A 24 -2.03 -7.71 11.87
C THR A 24 -0.98 -7.32 12.90
N ALA A 25 -0.68 -6.02 13.05
CA ALA A 25 0.25 -5.54 14.07
C ALA A 25 -0.32 -5.72 15.49
N GLU A 26 -1.61 -5.44 15.69
CA GLU A 26 -2.29 -5.69 16.96
C GLU A 26 -2.33 -7.19 17.30
N LEU A 27 -2.57 -8.05 16.32
CA LEU A 27 -2.51 -9.50 16.50
C LEU A 27 -1.09 -9.96 16.89
N ALA A 28 -0.06 -9.49 16.20
CA ALA A 28 1.33 -9.81 16.54
C ALA A 28 1.69 -9.38 17.97
N LYS A 29 1.24 -8.18 18.38
CA LYS A 29 1.41 -7.68 19.75
C LYS A 29 0.72 -8.59 20.78
N LEU A 30 -0.51 -9.00 20.51
CA LEU A 30 -1.27 -9.91 21.38
C LEU A 30 -0.59 -11.28 21.52
N GLN A 31 -0.08 -11.83 20.41
CA GLN A 31 0.66 -13.09 20.40
C GLN A 31 1.93 -13.01 21.24
N LEU A 32 2.71 -11.93 21.11
CA LEU A 32 3.88 -11.68 21.96
C LEU A 32 3.53 -11.62 23.44
N MET A 33 2.43 -10.93 23.79
CA MET A 33 1.97 -10.81 25.17
C MET A 33 1.50 -12.16 25.76
N GLN A 34 1.01 -13.06 24.93
CA GLN A 34 0.56 -14.40 25.33
C GLN A 34 1.68 -15.45 25.33
N GLY A 35 2.89 -15.09 24.89
CA GLY A 35 4.02 -16.02 24.83
C GLY A 35 3.90 -17.03 23.69
N GLU A 36 3.23 -16.67 22.60
CA GLU A 36 3.15 -17.50 21.39
C GLU A 36 4.54 -17.71 20.77
N ALA A 37 4.65 -18.75 19.94
CA ALA A 37 5.90 -19.09 19.26
C ALA A 37 6.41 -17.92 18.39
N ALA A 38 7.73 -17.71 18.37
CA ALA A 38 8.37 -16.63 17.62
C ALA A 38 8.04 -16.69 16.12
N GLU A 39 7.85 -17.90 15.59
CA GLU A 39 7.46 -18.17 14.20
C GLU A 39 6.08 -17.62 13.87
N ALA A 40 5.13 -17.67 14.81
CA ALA A 40 3.79 -17.12 14.61
C ALA A 40 3.81 -15.59 14.49
N VAL A 41 4.61 -14.95 15.36
CA VAL A 41 4.82 -13.50 15.32
C VAL A 41 5.57 -13.09 14.05
N ALA A 42 6.62 -13.83 13.67
CA ALA A 42 7.36 -13.59 12.44
C ALA A 42 6.45 -13.67 11.21
N GLY A 43 5.53 -14.65 11.15
CA GLY A 43 4.55 -14.77 10.06
C GLY A 43 3.65 -13.54 9.92
N ASN A 44 3.25 -12.92 11.04
CA ASN A 44 2.49 -11.67 11.02
C ASN A 44 3.33 -10.47 10.54
N LEU A 45 4.60 -10.39 10.95
CA LEU A 45 5.51 -9.36 10.44
C LEU A 45 5.75 -9.49 8.93
N ASP A 46 5.91 -10.73 8.43
CA ASP A 46 6.03 -11.00 6.99
C ASP A 46 4.76 -10.61 6.22
N ALA A 47 3.58 -10.81 6.81
CA ALA A 47 2.32 -10.33 6.24
C ALA A 47 2.30 -8.80 6.12
N ILE A 48 2.68 -8.07 7.19
CA ILE A 48 2.79 -6.60 7.17
C ILE A 48 3.75 -6.13 6.07
N ILE A 49 4.94 -6.73 5.99
CA ILE A 49 5.94 -6.38 4.96
C ILE A 49 5.38 -6.58 3.55
N ARG A 50 4.68 -7.69 3.30
CA ARG A 50 4.05 -7.95 2.00
C ARG A 50 3.00 -6.90 1.66
N ILE A 51 2.17 -6.51 2.62
CA ILE A 51 1.14 -5.49 2.41
C ILE A 51 1.79 -4.14 2.10
N CYS A 52 2.82 -3.73 2.86
CA CYS A 52 3.56 -2.49 2.60
C CYS A 52 4.18 -2.46 1.20
N ARG A 53 4.77 -3.57 0.75
CA ARG A 53 5.31 -3.69 -0.61
C ARG A 53 4.23 -3.54 -1.67
N SER A 54 3.06 -4.15 -1.46
CA SER A 54 1.91 -4.00 -2.35
C SER A 54 1.45 -2.53 -2.45
N CYS A 55 1.33 -1.84 -1.31
CA CYS A 55 1.01 -0.40 -1.30
C CYS A 55 2.04 0.42 -2.08
N SER A 56 3.32 0.14 -1.91
CA SER A 56 4.39 0.84 -2.63
C SER A 56 4.24 0.68 -4.14
N THR A 57 3.97 -0.54 -4.62
CA THR A 57 3.76 -0.80 -6.06
C THR A 57 2.57 -0.04 -6.61
N GLN A 58 1.44 -0.04 -5.89
CA GLN A 58 0.23 0.69 -6.29
C GLN A 58 0.46 2.20 -6.34
N LEU A 59 1.15 2.76 -5.34
CA LEU A 59 1.51 4.18 -5.31
C LEU A 59 2.45 4.56 -6.46
N ASP A 60 3.42 3.70 -6.79
CA ASP A 60 4.32 3.92 -7.91
C ASP A 60 3.59 3.91 -9.25
N GLU A 61 2.61 3.01 -9.43
CA GLU A 61 1.76 2.97 -10.62
C GLU A 61 0.96 4.27 -10.79
N VAL A 62 0.36 4.76 -9.70
CA VAL A 62 -0.33 6.05 -9.72
C VAL A 62 0.62 7.20 -10.01
N SER A 63 1.81 7.22 -9.38
CA SER A 63 2.81 8.27 -9.62
C SER A 63 3.23 8.30 -11.09
N ARG A 64 3.42 7.13 -11.71
CA ARG A 64 3.72 7.01 -13.15
C ARG A 64 2.57 7.52 -14.00
N ALA A 65 1.33 7.13 -13.70
CA ALA A 65 0.14 7.61 -14.42
C ALA A 65 0.00 9.13 -14.34
N ALA A 66 0.22 9.72 -13.16
CA ALA A 66 0.12 11.17 -12.93
C ALA A 66 1.20 11.96 -13.71
N LYS A 67 2.42 11.42 -13.84
CA LYS A 67 3.50 12.03 -14.63
C LYS A 67 3.27 11.93 -16.14
N ALA A 68 2.70 10.82 -16.60
CA ALA A 68 2.36 10.62 -18.01
C ALA A 68 1.27 11.59 -18.49
N SER A 69 0.36 12.03 -17.61
CA SER A 69 -0.63 13.07 -17.91
C SER A 69 -0.08 14.51 -17.97
N GLY A 70 1.16 14.75 -17.53
CA GLY A 70 1.74 16.10 -17.41
C GLY A 70 2.78 16.49 -18.48
N SER A 71 3.10 15.63 -19.45
CA SER A 71 4.23 15.81 -20.39
C SER A 71 3.85 16.39 -21.77
N SER A 72 2.67 17.00 -21.92
CA SER A 72 2.24 17.67 -23.16
C SER A 72 1.94 19.16 -22.94
N GLN A 73 2.93 19.93 -22.50
CA GLN A 73 2.86 21.39 -22.57
C GLN A 73 4.26 22.03 -22.63
N ASP A 74 5.07 21.65 -23.62
CA ASP A 74 6.16 22.52 -24.10
C ASP A 74 6.52 22.15 -25.55
N GLN A 75 5.90 22.84 -26.50
CA GLN A 75 6.45 23.12 -27.84
C GLN A 75 5.48 24.06 -28.57
N GLY A 76 5.88 25.31 -28.78
CA GLY A 76 5.12 26.25 -29.59
C GLY A 76 5.67 27.67 -29.47
N LYS A 77 6.67 27.95 -30.32
CA LYS A 77 7.24 29.26 -30.63
C LYS A 77 6.23 30.40 -30.72
#